data_AF-A0AAV4ZST8-F1
#
_entry.id   AF-A0AAV4ZST8-F1
#
_cell.length_a   1.000
_cell.length_b   1.000
_cell.length_c   1.000
_cell.angle_alpha   90.00
_cell.angle_beta   90.00
_cell.angle_gamma   90.00
#
_symmetry.space_group_name_H-M   'P 1'
#
loop_
_entity.id
_entity.type
_entity.pdbx_description
1 polymer ?
#
loop_
_entity_poly.entity_id
_entity_poly.type
_entity_poly.pdbx_seq_one_letter_code
_entity_poly.pdbx_strand_id
1 'polypeptide(L)'
;MRRGDIYTHREEPTFVVRVGDVKDGIVSFAGEGGGRVHEATAEKFGADFEVETPDARAKRLSYDKGAVTLESWGYDYQLPAWLNGSYWNGWLMPAFEKQDLLDAIAKNMLYGAFFHEEGDAFIVLESAGEDMPSFDPAVLLPRILAEAGETDLLEVNVDGVTLEATIYRGRDILRTDGTRVRVYDLGSGYYSWESATPVADSAGSPTP
;
A
#
# COMPACT_ATOMS: atom_id res chain seq x y z
N MET A 1 -23.90 -4.28 10.26
CA MET A 1 -22.52 -4.64 10.55
C MET A 1 -22.34 -6.12 10.32
N ARG A 2 -21.46 -6.45 9.39
CA ARG A 2 -21.09 -7.80 8.94
C ARG A 2 -19.60 -7.81 8.64
N ARG A 3 -18.99 -8.99 8.65
CA ARG A 3 -17.61 -9.18 8.17
C ARG A 3 -17.45 -8.61 6.76
N GLY A 4 -16.39 -7.84 6.55
CA GLY A 4 -16.08 -7.17 5.29
C GLY A 4 -16.69 -5.79 5.12
N ASP A 5 -17.67 -5.40 5.94
CA ASP A 5 -18.23 -4.03 5.91
C ASP A 5 -17.12 -3.01 6.20
N ILE A 6 -17.14 -1.90 5.46
CA ILE A 6 -16.21 -0.78 5.61
C ILE A 6 -16.89 0.37 6.35
N TYR A 7 -16.16 0.94 7.29
CA TYR A 7 -16.63 2.00 8.17
C TYR A 7 -15.62 3.15 8.23
N THR A 8 -16.13 4.36 8.35
CA THR A 8 -15.34 5.59 8.49
C THR A 8 -15.53 6.13 9.90
N HIS A 9 -14.44 6.61 10.51
CA HIS A 9 -14.52 7.26 11.82
C HIS A 9 -15.23 8.61 11.70
N ARG A 10 -16.16 8.89 12.62
CA ARG A 10 -17.01 10.09 12.54
C ARG A 10 -16.24 11.40 12.69
N GLU A 11 -15.23 11.41 13.55
CA GLU A 11 -14.42 12.61 13.82
C GLU A 11 -13.17 12.71 12.93
N GLU A 12 -12.73 11.58 12.37
CA GLU A 12 -11.52 11.49 11.54
C GLU A 12 -11.83 10.72 10.25
N PRO A 13 -12.46 11.37 9.24
CA PRO A 13 -12.97 10.67 8.06
C PRO A 13 -11.91 9.99 7.19
N THR A 14 -10.63 10.29 7.41
CA THR A 14 -9.47 9.63 6.79
C THR A 14 -9.13 8.30 7.46
N PHE A 15 -9.66 8.01 8.64
CA PHE A 15 -9.51 6.74 9.34
C PHE A 15 -10.64 5.78 8.97
N VAL A 16 -10.29 4.78 8.15
CA VAL A 16 -11.24 3.82 7.57
C VAL A 16 -10.89 2.41 7.99
N VAL A 17 -11.89 1.67 8.48
CA VAL A 17 -11.73 0.33 9.05
C VAL A 17 -12.59 -0.70 8.33
N ARG A 18 -12.12 -1.94 8.30
CA ARG A 18 -12.85 -3.12 7.82
C ARG A 18 -13.21 -4.00 9.01
N VAL A 19 -14.47 -4.42 9.08
CA VAL A 19 -14.91 -5.39 10.07
C VAL A 19 -14.36 -6.77 9.72
N GLY A 20 -13.57 -7.33 10.63
CA GLY A 20 -13.02 -8.68 10.53
C GLY A 20 -14.00 -9.75 11.01
N ASP A 21 -14.66 -9.52 12.14
CA ASP A 21 -15.68 -10.43 12.69
C ASP A 21 -16.64 -9.69 13.65
N VAL A 22 -17.81 -10.29 13.90
CA VAL A 22 -18.77 -9.83 14.92
C VAL A 22 -19.26 -11.03 15.71
N LYS A 23 -18.87 -11.11 16.99
CA LYS A 23 -19.18 -12.25 17.86
C LYS A 23 -19.53 -11.77 19.27
N ASP A 24 -20.62 -12.30 19.83
CA ASP A 24 -21.06 -12.04 21.20
C ASP A 24 -21.17 -10.53 21.55
N GLY A 25 -21.54 -9.70 20.57
CA GLY A 25 -21.67 -8.25 20.72
C GLY A 25 -20.34 -7.47 20.65
N ILE A 26 -19.23 -8.16 20.38
CA ILE A 26 -17.91 -7.57 20.12
C ILE A 26 -17.66 -7.53 18.62
N VAL A 27 -17.08 -6.42 18.17
CA VAL A 27 -16.68 -6.15 16.80
C VAL A 27 -15.17 -6.17 16.74
N SER A 28 -14.61 -7.08 15.96
CA SER A 28 -13.18 -7.10 15.64
C SER A 28 -12.99 -6.39 14.30
N PHE A 29 -12.10 -5.41 14.25
CA PHE A 29 -11.87 -4.58 13.07
C PHE A 29 -10.39 -4.18 12.95
N ALA A 30 -9.95 -3.86 11.74
CA ALA A 30 -8.62 -3.31 11.46
C ALA A 30 -8.75 -2.20 10.42
N GLY A 31 -7.68 -1.48 10.12
CA GLY A 31 -7.68 -0.55 8.96
C GLY A 31 -8.10 -1.27 7.67
N GLU A 32 -8.69 -0.56 6.71
CA GLU A 32 -9.22 -1.19 5.50
C GLU A 32 -8.20 -2.06 4.75
N GLY A 33 -6.95 -1.59 4.71
CA GLY A 33 -5.81 -2.26 4.10
C GLY A 33 -5.10 -3.26 5.00
N GLY A 34 -5.52 -3.42 6.27
CA GLY A 34 -4.92 -4.36 7.22
C GLY A 34 -4.50 -3.74 8.56
N GLY A 35 -3.57 -4.41 9.25
CA GLY A 35 -2.93 -3.91 10.46
C GLY A 35 -3.36 -4.60 11.74
N ARG A 36 -3.06 -3.93 12.87
CA ARG A 36 -3.45 -4.42 14.19
C ARG A 36 -4.97 -4.55 14.27
N VAL A 37 -5.42 -5.71 14.73
CA VAL A 37 -6.83 -5.94 15.03
C VAL A 37 -7.18 -5.26 16.35
N HIS A 38 -8.25 -4.48 16.31
CA HIS A 38 -8.88 -3.83 17.45
C HIS A 38 -10.22 -4.48 17.75
N GLU A 39 -10.64 -4.41 19.00
CA GLU A 39 -11.92 -4.94 19.45
C GLU A 39 -12.69 -3.87 20.25
N ALA A 40 -13.99 -3.77 20.00
CA ALA A 40 -14.88 -2.89 20.75
C ALA A 40 -16.27 -3.52 20.86
N THR A 41 -17.07 -3.08 21.82
CA THR A 41 -18.50 -3.41 21.82
C THR A 41 -19.18 -2.83 20.59
N ALA A 42 -20.22 -3.48 20.08
CA ALA A 42 -20.98 -2.98 18.93
C ALA A 42 -21.57 -1.58 19.19
N GLU A 43 -21.92 -1.27 20.44
CA GLU A 43 -22.38 0.05 20.87
C GLU A 43 -21.28 1.10 20.72
N LYS A 44 -20.08 0.84 21.28
CA LYS A 44 -18.94 1.77 21.16
C LYS A 44 -18.53 1.95 19.70
N PHE A 45 -18.46 0.86 18.95
CA PHE A 45 -18.13 0.92 17.52
C PHE A 45 -19.17 1.75 16.74
N GLY A 46 -20.48 1.56 17.00
CA GLY A 46 -21.52 2.36 16.34
C GLY A 46 -21.53 3.84 16.73
N ALA A 47 -21.04 4.17 17.92
CA ALA A 47 -20.84 5.54 18.37
C ALA A 47 -19.66 6.21 17.65
N ASP A 48 -18.55 5.50 17.47
CA ASP A 48 -17.31 6.04 16.90
C ASP A 48 -17.28 6.01 15.36
N PHE A 49 -18.02 5.09 14.74
CA PHE A 49 -17.97 4.83 13.31
C PHE A 49 -19.33 4.89 12.61
N GLU A 50 -19.29 5.17 11.31
CA GLU A 50 -20.43 5.04 10.41
C GLU A 50 -20.09 4.21 9.18
N VAL A 51 -21.10 3.57 8.60
CA VAL A 51 -20.91 2.75 7.39
C VAL A 51 -20.42 3.67 6.27
N GLU A 52 -19.34 3.27 5.61
CA GLU A 52 -18.84 4.02 4.46
C GLU A 52 -19.88 3.97 3.32
N THR A 53 -20.31 5.13 2.85
CA THR A 53 -21.25 5.22 1.73
C THR A 53 -20.52 5.01 0.40
N PRO A 54 -21.20 4.55 -0.67
CA PRO A 54 -20.59 4.44 -1.99
C PRO A 54 -19.95 5.75 -2.49
N ASP A 55 -20.57 6.89 -2.21
CA ASP A 55 -20.06 8.21 -2.60
C ASP A 55 -18.80 8.60 -1.80
N ALA A 56 -18.80 8.35 -0.49
CA ALA A 56 -17.62 8.58 0.36
C ALA A 56 -16.45 7.70 -0.09
N ARG A 57 -16.74 6.42 -0.40
CA ARG A 57 -15.76 5.48 -0.94
C ARG A 57 -15.22 5.93 -2.29
N ALA A 58 -16.08 6.34 -3.22
CA ALA A 58 -15.68 6.81 -4.55
C ALA A 58 -14.77 8.04 -4.46
N LYS A 59 -15.11 8.98 -3.57
CA LYS A 59 -14.29 10.17 -3.30
C LYS A 59 -12.92 9.79 -2.71
N ARG A 60 -12.88 8.91 -1.71
CA ARG A 60 -11.62 8.47 -1.09
C ARG A 60 -10.77 7.61 -2.02
N LEU A 61 -11.37 6.89 -2.96
CA LEU A 61 -10.66 6.11 -3.99
C LEU A 61 -10.42 6.91 -5.28
N SER A 62 -10.64 8.23 -5.24
CA SER A 62 -10.22 9.14 -6.30
C SER A 62 -8.80 9.61 -5.99
N TYR A 63 -7.91 9.43 -6.95
CA TYR A 63 -6.50 9.78 -6.80
C TYR A 63 -6.12 10.95 -7.70
N ASP A 64 -5.30 11.84 -7.16
CA ASP A 64 -4.63 12.93 -7.85
C ASP A 64 -3.13 12.62 -8.00
N LYS A 65 -2.49 13.14 -9.05
CA LYS A 65 -1.04 13.03 -9.20
C LYS A 65 -0.35 13.89 -8.14
N GLY A 66 0.71 13.35 -7.57
CA GLY A 66 1.64 14.09 -6.74
C GLY A 66 3.00 13.40 -6.72
N ALA A 67 3.75 13.63 -5.66
CA ALA A 67 5.01 12.94 -5.44
C ALA A 67 5.22 12.69 -3.96
N VAL A 68 6.01 11.66 -3.66
CA VAL A 68 6.54 11.41 -2.34
C VAL A 68 8.04 11.63 -2.35
N THR A 69 8.58 11.99 -1.20
CA THR A 69 10.01 12.05 -0.97
C THR A 69 10.28 11.36 0.35
N LEU A 70 11.48 10.79 0.49
CA LEU A 70 11.93 10.21 1.74
C LEU A 70 13.10 10.99 2.36
N GLU A 71 13.22 10.97 3.69
CA GLU A 71 14.41 11.47 4.40
C GLU A 71 15.65 10.74 3.93
N SER A 72 15.55 9.42 3.74
CA SER A 72 16.62 8.58 3.21
C SER A 72 17.06 8.97 1.79
N TRP A 73 16.22 9.70 1.06
CA TRP A 73 16.54 10.23 -0.27
C TRP A 73 17.12 11.65 -0.22
N GLY A 74 17.32 12.22 0.97
CA GLY A 74 17.84 13.57 1.17
C GLY A 74 16.87 14.67 0.73
N TYR A 75 15.58 14.38 0.60
CA TYR A 75 14.51 15.29 0.14
C TYR A 75 14.64 15.86 -1.30
N ASP A 76 15.77 15.64 -1.98
CA ASP A 76 16.02 16.11 -3.35
C ASP A 76 15.39 15.21 -4.42
N TYR A 77 15.20 13.93 -4.11
CA TYR A 77 14.53 12.99 -5.00
C TYR A 77 13.03 12.95 -4.69
N GLN A 78 12.24 13.06 -5.75
CA GLN A 78 10.78 12.96 -5.71
C GLN A 78 10.34 11.80 -6.60
N LEU A 79 9.60 10.87 -6.00
CA LEU A 79 9.01 9.74 -6.70
C LEU A 79 7.55 10.08 -7.06
N PRO A 80 7.19 10.16 -8.36
CA PRO A 80 5.82 10.39 -8.76
C PRO A 80 4.87 9.33 -8.20
N ALA A 81 3.73 9.76 -7.69
CA ALA A 81 2.76 8.90 -7.05
C ALA A 81 1.33 9.39 -7.27
N TRP A 82 0.38 8.49 -7.08
CA TRP A 82 -1.04 8.76 -6.99
C TRP A 82 -1.42 8.86 -5.52
N LEU A 83 -2.05 9.99 -5.16
CA LEU A 83 -2.39 10.38 -3.79
C LEU A 83 -3.91 10.55 -3.67
N ASN A 84 -4.52 10.08 -2.58
CA ASN A 84 -5.96 10.25 -2.29
C ASN A 84 -6.24 10.92 -0.92
N GLY A 85 -5.22 11.51 -0.31
CA GLY A 85 -5.27 12.15 1.01
C GLY A 85 -5.29 11.20 2.22
N SER A 86 -5.17 9.89 2.02
CA SER A 86 -5.10 8.91 3.12
C SER A 86 -3.68 8.82 3.71
N TYR A 87 -3.56 8.28 4.94
CA TYR A 87 -2.29 8.23 5.67
C TYR A 87 -1.32 7.17 5.15
N TRP A 88 -0.05 7.56 4.96
CA TRP A 88 1.07 6.65 4.65
C TRP A 88 1.44 5.84 5.92
N ASN A 89 1.44 4.51 5.80
CA ASN A 89 1.51 3.49 6.88
C ASN A 89 0.21 3.21 7.62
N GLY A 90 -0.91 3.56 6.99
CA GLY A 90 -2.22 3.39 7.59
C GLY A 90 -3.34 3.23 6.58
N TRP A 91 -3.05 2.60 5.43
CA TRP A 91 -4.06 1.86 4.68
C TRP A 91 -4.78 2.59 3.53
N LEU A 92 -4.13 3.60 2.92
CA LEU A 92 -3.94 3.80 1.47
C LEU A 92 -3.09 5.07 1.23
N MET A 93 -2.38 5.13 0.10
CA MET A 93 -1.24 6.00 -0.23
C MET A 93 0.12 5.54 0.29
N PRO A 94 1.19 5.84 -0.48
CA PRO A 94 1.21 6.24 -1.90
C PRO A 94 1.00 5.06 -2.86
N ALA A 95 0.43 5.32 -4.04
CA ALA A 95 0.27 4.32 -5.10
C ALA A 95 1.11 4.71 -6.33
N PHE A 96 1.91 3.79 -6.85
CA PHE A 96 2.92 4.11 -7.87
C PHE A 96 2.67 3.38 -9.17
N GLU A 97 3.04 3.99 -10.29
CA GLU A 97 3.09 3.28 -11.57
C GLU A 97 4.34 2.42 -11.66
N LYS A 98 4.27 1.33 -12.43
CA LYS A 98 5.37 0.37 -12.61
C LYS A 98 6.68 1.07 -13.00
N GLN A 99 6.64 1.93 -14.01
CA GLN A 99 7.85 2.53 -14.56
C GLN A 99 8.52 3.49 -13.56
N ASP A 100 7.73 4.24 -12.79
CA ASP A 100 8.25 5.14 -11.75
C ASP A 100 9.03 4.35 -10.69
N LEU A 101 8.50 3.19 -10.26
CA LEU A 101 9.19 2.29 -9.32
C LEU A 101 10.46 1.68 -9.93
N LEU A 102 10.41 1.21 -11.18
CA LEU A 102 11.59 0.67 -11.86
C LEU A 102 12.70 1.71 -12.01
N ASP A 103 12.36 2.96 -12.32
CA ASP A 103 13.31 4.07 -12.41
C ASP A 103 13.91 4.41 -11.03
N ALA A 104 13.12 4.33 -9.96
CA ALA A 104 13.59 4.51 -8.59
C ALA A 104 14.56 3.39 -8.16
N ILE A 105 14.24 2.13 -8.47
CA ILE A 105 15.11 0.97 -8.23
C ILE A 105 16.43 1.14 -9.00
N ALA A 106 16.38 1.52 -10.28
CA ALA A 106 17.57 1.74 -11.10
C ALA A 106 18.48 2.88 -10.57
N LYS A 107 17.91 3.83 -9.81
CA LYS A 107 18.63 4.92 -9.13
C LYS A 107 19.09 4.55 -7.71
N ASN A 108 18.88 3.31 -7.27
CA ASN A 108 19.11 2.85 -5.90
C ASN A 108 18.31 3.65 -4.85
N MET A 109 17.11 4.13 -5.20
CA MET A 109 16.22 4.81 -4.25
C MET A 109 15.31 3.83 -3.51
N LEU A 110 15.06 2.65 -4.09
CA LEU A 110 14.29 1.57 -3.50
C LEU A 110 15.18 0.31 -3.42
N TYR A 111 15.56 -0.05 -2.20
CA TYR A 111 16.45 -1.17 -1.94
C TYR A 111 15.67 -2.48 -1.77
N GLY A 112 16.22 -3.59 -2.23
CA GLY A 112 15.62 -4.92 -2.05
C GLY A 112 14.31 -5.14 -2.81
N ALA A 113 13.89 -4.20 -3.67
CA ALA A 113 12.66 -4.28 -4.44
C ALA A 113 12.91 -4.89 -5.83
N PHE A 114 12.07 -5.85 -6.21
CA PHE A 114 12.13 -6.55 -7.49
C PHE A 114 10.75 -6.60 -8.13
N PHE A 115 10.68 -6.49 -9.46
CA PHE A 115 9.43 -6.68 -10.18
C PHE A 115 9.36 -8.07 -10.82
N HIS A 116 8.25 -8.76 -10.62
CA HIS A 116 7.95 -10.04 -11.27
C HIS A 116 6.80 -9.86 -12.26
N GLU A 117 7.12 -9.91 -13.56
CA GLU A 117 6.17 -9.61 -14.64
C GLU A 117 4.97 -10.56 -14.68
N GLU A 118 5.21 -11.88 -14.62
CA GLU A 118 4.12 -12.86 -14.73
C GLU A 118 3.16 -12.83 -13.54
N GLY A 119 3.67 -12.43 -12.37
CA GLY A 119 2.89 -12.28 -11.14
C GLY A 119 2.27 -10.90 -10.97
N ASP A 120 2.61 -9.95 -11.84
CA ASP A 120 2.21 -8.55 -11.77
C ASP A 120 2.35 -7.96 -10.36
N ALA A 121 3.55 -8.10 -9.79
CA ALA A 121 3.83 -7.74 -8.41
C ALA A 121 5.25 -7.21 -8.23
N PHE A 122 5.40 -6.24 -7.33
CA PHE A 122 6.69 -5.94 -6.73
C PHE A 122 6.88 -6.79 -5.47
N ILE A 123 8.10 -7.23 -5.23
CA ILE A 123 8.50 -8.03 -4.07
C ILE A 123 9.67 -7.31 -3.42
N VAL A 124 9.54 -6.99 -2.14
CA VAL A 124 10.61 -6.42 -1.32
C VAL A 124 11.16 -7.53 -0.44
N LEU A 125 12.48 -7.70 -0.47
CA LEU A 125 13.21 -8.71 0.31
C LEU A 125 14.10 -8.06 1.34
N GLU A 126 14.03 -8.58 2.57
CA GLU A 126 14.79 -8.05 3.70
C GLU A 126 15.36 -9.15 4.56
N SER A 127 16.61 -8.96 5.00
CA SER A 127 17.38 -9.94 5.76
C SER A 127 17.41 -9.64 7.26
N ALA A 128 16.57 -8.73 7.76
CA ALA A 128 16.49 -8.34 9.17
C ALA A 128 17.85 -8.00 9.84
N GLY A 129 18.81 -7.47 9.08
CA GLY A 129 20.15 -7.11 9.55
C GLY A 129 21.25 -8.12 9.22
N GLU A 130 20.93 -9.25 8.60
CA GLU A 130 21.92 -10.16 7.99
C GLU A 130 22.36 -9.69 6.60
N ASP A 131 23.46 -10.22 6.08
CA ASP A 131 23.87 -9.94 4.70
C ASP A 131 22.87 -10.59 3.72
N MET A 132 22.45 -9.85 2.69
CA MET A 132 21.55 -10.37 1.67
C MET A 132 22.26 -11.51 0.91
N PRO A 133 21.73 -12.75 0.89
CA PRO A 133 22.33 -13.85 0.17
C PRO A 133 22.25 -13.60 -1.34
N SER A 134 23.13 -14.26 -2.11
CA SER A 134 23.02 -14.23 -3.57
C SER A 134 21.87 -15.13 -4.02
N PHE A 135 21.03 -14.64 -4.91
CA PHE A 135 19.95 -15.43 -5.52
C PHE A 135 19.70 -15.00 -6.96
N ASP A 136 19.07 -15.90 -7.72
CA ASP A 136 18.53 -15.57 -9.04
C ASP A 136 17.06 -15.11 -8.88
N PRO A 137 16.74 -13.84 -9.20
CA PRO A 137 15.36 -13.35 -9.14
C PRO A 137 14.40 -14.16 -10.02
N ALA A 138 14.86 -14.72 -11.14
CA ALA A 138 14.03 -15.53 -12.02
C ALA A 138 13.62 -16.87 -11.39
N VAL A 139 14.31 -17.31 -10.34
CA VAL A 139 13.99 -18.53 -9.59
C VAL A 139 13.27 -18.21 -8.28
N LEU A 140 13.76 -17.20 -7.55
CA LEU A 140 13.24 -16.90 -6.21
C LEU A 140 11.86 -16.24 -6.24
N LEU A 141 11.62 -15.27 -7.13
CA LEU A 141 10.37 -14.51 -7.14
C LEU A 141 9.13 -15.36 -7.48
N PRO A 142 9.16 -16.25 -8.50
CA PRO A 142 8.03 -17.15 -8.76
C PRO A 142 7.75 -18.09 -7.58
N ARG A 143 8.79 -18.58 -6.91
CA ARG A 143 8.68 -19.44 -5.73
C ARG A 143 7.98 -18.70 -4.58
N ILE A 144 8.40 -17.47 -4.29
CA ILE A 144 7.78 -16.62 -3.26
C ILE A 144 6.28 -16.45 -3.53
N LEU A 145 5.91 -16.09 -4.76
CA LEU A 145 4.49 -15.89 -5.10
C LEU A 145 3.68 -17.19 -5.00
N ALA A 146 4.25 -18.32 -5.39
CA ALA A 146 3.60 -19.62 -5.27
C ALA A 146 3.39 -20.04 -3.80
N GLU A 147 4.38 -19.82 -2.94
CA GLU A 147 4.32 -20.13 -1.50
C GLU A 147 3.38 -19.18 -0.75
N ALA A 148 3.32 -17.91 -1.15
CA ALA A 148 2.47 -16.89 -0.54
C ALA A 148 0.97 -17.19 -0.70
N GLY A 149 0.55 -17.73 -1.85
CA GLY A 149 -0.86 -17.86 -2.17
C GLY A 149 -1.58 -16.50 -2.09
N GLU A 150 -2.40 -16.32 -1.06
CA GLU A 150 -3.17 -15.09 -0.81
C GLU A 150 -2.53 -14.13 0.21
N THR A 151 -1.44 -14.51 0.89
CA THR A 151 -0.74 -13.58 1.80
C THR A 151 0.12 -12.59 1.00
N ASP A 152 0.25 -11.38 1.52
CA ASP A 152 1.15 -10.33 1.03
C ASP A 152 2.48 -10.31 1.80
N LEU A 153 2.65 -11.18 2.80
CA LEU A 153 3.84 -11.27 3.64
C LEU A 153 4.17 -12.74 3.94
N LEU A 154 5.42 -13.15 3.71
CA LEU A 154 5.95 -14.44 4.15
C LEU A 154 7.45 -14.39 4.44
N GLU A 155 7.92 -15.33 5.25
CA GLU A 155 9.35 -15.59 5.43
C GLU A 155 9.81 -16.69 4.48
N VAL A 156 10.95 -16.50 3.82
CA VAL A 156 11.58 -17.50 2.94
C VAL A 156 13.04 -17.70 3.31
N ASN A 157 13.49 -18.96 3.38
CA ASN A 157 14.90 -19.26 3.59
C ASN A 157 15.66 -19.34 2.26
N VAL A 158 16.78 -18.61 2.18
CA VAL A 158 17.71 -18.57 1.04
C VAL A 158 19.12 -18.73 1.59
N ASP A 159 19.79 -19.83 1.24
CA ASP A 159 21.16 -20.15 1.67
C ASP A 159 21.42 -20.01 3.20
N GLY A 160 20.42 -20.36 4.00
CA GLY A 160 20.50 -20.31 5.46
C GLY A 160 20.10 -18.97 6.09
N VAL A 161 19.88 -17.93 5.28
CA VAL A 161 19.36 -16.62 5.73
C VAL A 161 17.84 -16.63 5.57
N THR A 162 17.11 -16.18 6.60
CA THR A 162 15.67 -15.96 6.52
C THR A 162 15.42 -14.56 5.99
N LEU A 163 14.73 -14.48 4.86
CA LEU A 163 14.28 -13.22 4.26
C LEU A 163 12.80 -13.02 4.55
N GLU A 164 12.44 -11.83 5.00
CA GLU A 164 11.06 -11.36 4.94
C GLU A 164 10.76 -10.90 3.51
N ALA A 165 9.71 -11.45 2.91
CA ALA A 165 9.23 -11.11 1.58
C ALA A 165 7.87 -10.42 1.68
N THR A 166 7.84 -9.12 1.36
CA THR A 166 6.60 -8.35 1.24
C THR A 166 6.20 -8.24 -0.23
N ILE A 167 4.96 -8.58 -0.55
CA ILE A 167 4.43 -8.67 -1.91
C ILE A 167 3.43 -7.53 -2.12
N TYR A 168 3.72 -6.68 -3.10
CA TYR A 168 2.86 -5.59 -3.54
C TYR A 168 2.26 -5.93 -4.89
N ARG A 169 1.08 -6.55 -4.87
CA ARG A 169 0.33 -6.94 -6.08
C ARG A 169 -0.23 -5.70 -6.79
N GLY A 170 -0.20 -5.73 -8.11
CA GLY A 170 -0.81 -4.67 -8.92
C GLY A 170 -2.32 -4.59 -8.70
N ARG A 171 -2.85 -3.37 -8.65
CA ARG A 171 -4.30 -3.09 -8.65
C ARG A 171 -4.63 -1.92 -9.54
N ASP A 172 -5.90 -1.83 -9.93
CA ASP A 172 -6.38 -0.69 -10.71
C ASP A 172 -6.91 0.39 -9.76
N ILE A 173 -6.50 1.64 -9.99
CA ILE A 173 -7.16 2.82 -9.42
C ILE A 173 -7.99 3.54 -10.48
N LEU A 174 -8.99 4.29 -10.01
CA LEU A 174 -9.76 5.20 -10.83
C LEU A 174 -9.19 6.62 -10.69
N ARG A 175 -8.87 7.23 -11.83
CA ARG A 175 -8.52 8.64 -11.90
C ARG A 175 -9.77 9.51 -11.82
N THR A 176 -9.58 10.77 -11.44
CA THR A 176 -10.66 11.77 -11.41
C THR A 176 -11.33 11.99 -12.77
N ASP A 177 -10.61 11.72 -13.87
CA ASP A 177 -11.14 11.74 -15.25
C ASP A 177 -11.88 10.45 -15.67
N GLY A 178 -11.99 9.47 -14.77
CA GLY A 178 -12.66 8.19 -15.02
C GLY A 178 -11.81 7.12 -15.70
N THR A 179 -10.54 7.40 -16.01
CA THR A 179 -9.62 6.41 -16.57
C THR A 179 -9.03 5.50 -15.48
N ARG A 180 -8.64 4.28 -15.85
CA ARG A 180 -7.98 3.34 -14.93
C ARG A 180 -6.48 3.35 -15.11
N VAL A 181 -5.74 3.25 -14.00
CA VAL A 181 -4.28 3.11 -13.99
C VAL A 181 -3.90 1.92 -13.14
N ARG A 182 -2.97 1.10 -13.64
CA ARG A 182 -2.36 -0.01 -12.90
C ARG A 182 -1.30 0.53 -11.96
N VAL A 183 -1.47 0.30 -10.67
CA VAL A 183 -0.59 0.84 -9.62
C VAL A 183 -0.21 -0.21 -8.59
N TYR A 184 0.84 0.11 -7.83
CA TYR A 184 1.41 -0.72 -6.78
C TYR A 184 1.59 0.11 -5.52
N ASP A 185 1.20 -0.43 -4.36
CA ASP A 185 1.25 0.27 -3.07
C ASP A 185 2.58 0.00 -2.32
N LEU A 186 3.69 0.00 -3.06
CA LEU A 186 5.03 -0.33 -2.54
C LEU A 186 5.39 0.61 -1.38
N GLY A 187 5.78 0.04 -0.24
CA GLY A 187 6.13 0.82 0.95
C GLY A 187 4.98 1.09 1.93
N SER A 188 3.78 0.53 1.69
CA SER A 188 2.76 0.43 2.74
C SER A 188 3.27 -0.47 3.87
N GLY A 189 3.47 0.09 5.07
CA GLY A 189 3.86 -0.65 6.28
C GLY A 189 5.35 -0.58 6.66
N TYR A 190 6.21 0.00 5.82
CA TYR A 190 7.67 -0.02 6.03
C TYR A 190 8.30 1.37 6.25
N TYR A 191 7.81 2.40 5.57
CA TYR A 191 8.39 3.75 5.63
C TYR A 191 7.63 4.63 6.62
N SER A 192 7.88 4.46 7.91
CA SER A 192 7.27 5.25 8.98
C SER A 192 7.28 6.76 8.70
N TRP A 193 6.09 7.35 8.58
CA TRP A 193 5.80 8.78 8.77
C TRP A 193 6.62 9.79 7.95
N GLU A 194 6.43 9.80 6.63
CA GLU A 194 7.05 10.82 5.79
C GLU A 194 6.00 11.59 4.95
N SER A 195 6.26 12.87 4.68
CA SER A 195 5.27 13.80 4.16
C SER A 195 5.02 13.59 2.66
N ALA A 196 3.75 13.45 2.27
CA ALA A 196 3.33 13.49 0.88
C ALA A 196 2.84 14.90 0.53
N THR A 197 3.37 15.51 -0.53
CA THR A 197 2.93 16.82 -1.00
C THR A 197 2.28 16.67 -2.38
N PRO A 198 1.04 17.16 -2.58
CA PRO A 198 0.48 17.28 -3.92
C PRO A 198 1.38 18.14 -4.80
N VAL A 199 1.68 17.69 -6.01
CA VAL A 199 2.39 18.53 -6.98
C VAL A 199 1.33 19.46 -7.58
N ALA A 200 1.53 20.78 -7.49
CA ALA A 200 0.64 21.72 -8.16
C ALA A 200 0.57 21.39 -9.65
N ASP A 201 -0.64 21.39 -10.23
CA ASP A 201 -0.88 21.06 -11.63
C ASP A 201 0.25 21.60 -12.51
N SER A 202 0.97 20.68 -13.19
CA SER A 202 1.85 21.10 -14.26
C SER A 202 0.97 21.78 -15.29
N ALA A 203 1.08 23.11 -15.39
CA ALA A 203 0.47 23.90 -16.43
C ALA A 203 0.63 23.14 -17.77
N GLY A 204 -0.51 22.94 -18.44
CA GLY A 204 -0.72 21.90 -19.43
C GLY A 204 0.40 21.72 -20.45
N SER A 205 0.55 20.46 -20.89
CA SER A 205 1.32 20.13 -22.07
C SER A 205 0.97 21.09 -23.22
N PRO A 206 1.95 21.71 -23.90
CA PRO A 206 1.67 22.40 -25.13
C PRO A 206 1.22 21.34 -26.14
N THR A 207 -0.03 21.43 -26.58
CA THR A 207 -0.57 20.71 -27.73
C THR A 207 0.33 20.99 -28.95
N PRO A 208 0.57 20.00 -29.84
CA PRO A 208 1.46 20.13 -31.00
C PRO A 208 1.15 21.30 -31.93
#